data_AF-A0A099KG46-F1
#
_entry.id   AF-A0A099KG46-F1
#
_cell.length_a   1.000
_cell.length_b   1.000
_cell.length_c   1.000
_cell.angle_alpha   90.00
_cell.angle_beta   90.00
_cell.angle_gamma   90.00
#
_symmetry.space_group_name_H-M   'P 1'
#
loop_
_entity.id
_entity.type
_entity.pdbx_description
1 polymer ?
#
loop_
_entity_poly.entity_id
_entity_poly.type
_entity_poly.pdbx_seq_one_letter_code
_entity_poly.pdbx_strand_id
1 'polypeptide(L)' 'MDWVAKIFQPQVLALLIPVIAIIAVFGNKALKAHHQHQERMEKIRNGIDPDANTDKE' A
#
# COMPACT_ATOMS: atom_id res chain seq x y z
N MET A 1 14.21 28.56 1.62
CA MET A 1 14.30 27.11 1.30
C MET A 1 15.17 26.36 2.32
N ASP A 2 15.18 26.78 3.58
CA ASP A 2 16.00 26.16 4.63
C ASP A 2 15.42 24.87 5.22
N TRP A 3 14.11 24.68 5.07
CA TRP A 3 13.41 23.50 5.58
C TRP A 3 13.85 22.22 4.85
N VAL A 4 14.12 22.30 3.54
CA VAL A 4 14.63 21.18 2.74
C VAL A 4 16.03 20.79 3.21
N ALA A 5 16.90 21.76 3.46
CA ALA A 5 18.25 21.51 3.94
C ALA A 5 18.28 20.78 5.30
N LYS A 6 17.28 21.03 6.16
CA LYS A 6 17.12 20.31 7.44
C LYS A 6 16.73 18.84 7.25
N ILE A 7 15.96 18.51 6.21
CA ILE A 7 15.56 17.13 5.92
C ILE A 7 16.77 16.30 5.45
N PHE A 8 17.70 16.90 4.71
CA PHE A 8 18.93 16.25 4.25
C PHE A 8 20.00 16.11 5.35
N GLN A 9 19.74 16.57 6.57
CA GLN A 9 20.66 16.31 7.68
C GLN A 9 20.67 14.81 8.00
N PRO A 10 21.86 14.21 8.18
CA PRO A 10 22.00 12.76 8.34
C PRO A 10 21.23 12.23 9.56
N GLN A 11 21.12 13.02 10.63
CA GLN A 11 20.34 12.68 11.82
C GLN A 11 18.84 12.60 11.53
N VAL A 12 18.32 13.49 10.68
CA VAL A 12 16.91 13.50 10.30
C VAL A 12 16.62 12.35 9.34
N LEU A 13 17.49 12.11 8.35
CA LEU A 13 17.36 10.98 7.43
C LEU A 13 17.38 9.63 8.14
N ALA A 14 18.23 9.47 9.17
CA ALA A 14 18.31 8.24 9.95
C ALA A 14 16.97 7.85 10.59
N LEU A 15 16.12 8.82 10.94
CA LEU A 15 14.77 8.59 11.45
C LEU A 15 13.70 8.58 10.36
N LEU A 16 13.84 9.43 9.34
CA LEU A 16 12.84 9.57 8.28
C LEU A 16 12.78 8.34 7.38
N ILE A 17 13.94 7.76 7.02
CA ILE A 17 14.03 6.59 6.14
C ILE A 17 13.24 5.39 6.69
N PRO A 18 13.44 4.94 7.95
CA PRO A 18 12.70 3.80 8.48
C PRO A 18 11.19 4.08 8.58
N VAL A 19 10.79 5.30 8.92
CA VAL A 19 9.35 5.68 8.95
C VAL A 19 8.73 5.58 7.57
N ILE A 20 9.38 6.14 6.54
CA ILE A 20 8.90 6.06 5.15
C ILE A 20 8.88 4.61 4.68
N ALA A 21 9.89 3.80 5.03
CA ALA A 21 9.92 2.39 4.67
C ALA A 21 8.73 1.61 5.24
N ILE A 22 8.39 1.84 6.51
CA ILE A 22 7.21 1.24 7.15
C ILE A 22 5.93 1.68 6.42
N ILE A 23 5.76 2.99 6.22
CA ILE A 23 4.59 3.54 5.52
C ILE A 23 4.47 2.95 4.11
N ALA A 24 5.57 2.83 3.37
CA ALA A 24 5.56 2.26 2.03
C ALA A 24 5.16 0.77 2.03
N VAL A 25 5.69 -0.04 2.95
CA VAL A 25 5.34 -1.46 3.05
C VAL A 25 3.86 -1.65 3.38
N PHE A 26 3.36 -0.97 4.41
CA PHE A 26 1.97 -1.10 4.82
C PHE A 26 1.01 -0.44 3.83
N GLY A 27 1.40 0.68 3.24
CA GLY A 27 0.64 1.37 2.20
C GLY A 27 0.44 0.50 0.96
N ASN A 28 1.49 -0.17 0.48
CA ASN A 28 1.38 -1.09 -0.66
C ASN A 28 0.46 -2.28 -0.34
N LYS A 29 0.52 -2.84 0.87
CA LYS A 29 -0.39 -3.91 1.30
C LYS A 29 -1.84 -3.45 1.36
N ALA A 30 -2.09 -2.28 1.96
CA ALA A 30 -3.42 -1.69 2.06
C ALA A 30 -3.99 -1.38 0.68
N LEU A 31 -3.18 -0.82 -0.23
CA LEU A 31 -3.60 -0.52 -1.59
C LEU A 31 -3.94 -1.80 -2.35
N LYS A 32 -3.11 -2.85 -2.25
CA LYS A 32 -3.39 -4.16 -2.87
C LYS A 32 -4.70 -4.76 -2.35
N ALA A 33 -4.93 -4.75 -1.05
CA ALA A 33 -6.17 -5.24 -0.45
C ALA A 33 -7.39 -4.40 -0.91
N HIS A 34 -7.23 -3.09 -1.04
CA HIS A 34 -8.29 -2.23 -1.55
C HIS A 34 -8.64 -2.54 -3.00
N HIS A 35 -7.64 -2.72 -3.86
CA HIS A 35 -7.87 -3.13 -5.26
C HIS A 35 -8.56 -4.49 -5.34
N GLN A 36 -8.09 -5.49 -4.59
CA GLN A 36 -8.75 -6.80 -4.54
C GLN A 36 -10.21 -6.69 -4.08
N HIS A 37 -10.51 -5.83 -3.11
CA HIS A 37 -11.87 -5.61 -2.66
C HIS A 37 -12.75 -4.99 -3.76
N GLN A 38 -12.24 -3.98 -4.47
CA GLN A 38 -12.95 -3.35 -5.59
C GLN A 38 -13.22 -4.36 -6.72
N GLU A 39 -12.22 -5.18 -7.07
CA GLU A 39 -12.39 -6.23 -8.08
C GLU A 39 -13.44 -7.26 -7.67
N ARG A 40 -13.50 -7.66 -6.39
CA ARG A 40 -14.55 -8.55 -5.89
C ARG A 40 -15.93 -7.92 -6.00
N MET A 41 -16.07 -6.64 -5.64
CA MET A 41 -17.35 -5.92 -5.78
C MET A 41 -17.79 -5.81 -7.24
N GLU A 42 -16.85 -5.59 -8.16
CA GLU A 42 -17.15 -5.51 -9.59
C GLU A 42 -17.54 -6.87 -10.19
N LYS A 43 -16.89 -7.96 -9.77
CA LYS A 43 -17.29 -9.33 -10.14
C LYS A 43 -18.70 -9.64 -9.65
N ILE A 44 -19.01 -9.33 -8.39
CA ILE A 44 -20.37 -9.49 -7.82
C ILE A 44 -21.39 -8.68 -8.61
N ARG A 45 -21.09 -7.42 -8.95
CA ARG A 45 -21.97 -6.56 -9.77
C ARG A 45 -22.27 -7.19 -11.13
N ASN A 46 -21.30 -7.88 -11.71
CA ASN A 46 -21.44 -8.55 -13.01
C ASN A 46 -22.00 -9.97 -12.90
N GLY A 47 -22.42 -10.42 -11.70
CA GLY A 47 -22.95 -11.77 -11.47
C GLY A 47 -21.90 -12.89 -11.54
N ILE A 48 -20.62 -12.54 -11.47
CA ILE A 48 -19.49 -13.48 -11.48
C ILE A 48 -19.12 -13.78 -10.02
N ASP A 49 -19.01 -15.06 -9.67
CA ASP A 49 -18.53 -15.48 -8.35
C ASP A 49 -17.07 -15.01 -8.16
N PRO A 50 -16.80 -14.10 -7.19
CA PRO A 50 -15.48 -13.54 -6.99
C PRO A 50 -14.45 -14.55 -6.46
N ASP A 51 -14.89 -15.66 -5.87
CA ASP A 51 -14.04 -16.58 -5.10
C ASP A 51 -13.82 -17.94 -5.84
N ALA A 52 -14.34 -18.09 -7.06
CA ALA A 52 -14.28 -19.33 -7.87
C ALA A 52 -12.87 -19.86 -8.22
N ASN A 53 -11.80 -19.11 -7.95
CA ASN A 53 -10.41 -19.51 -8.21
C ASN A 53 -9.51 -19.48 -6.95
N THR A 54 -10.06 -19.19 -5.76
CA THR A 54 -9.27 -19.13 -4.51
C THR A 54 -9.01 -20.51 -3.91
N ASP A 55 -9.71 -21.56 -4.36
CA ASP A 55 -9.58 -22.94 -3.83
C ASP A 55 -8.42 -23.76 -4.42
N LYS A 56 -7.46 -23.15 -5.13
CA LYS A 56 -6.37 -23.86 -5.85
C LYS A 56 -4.93 -23.51 -5.42
N GLU A 57 -4.73 -22.84 -4.28
CA GLU A 57 -3.40 -22.66 -3.68
C GLU A 57 -3.20 -23.54 -2.44
#